data_AF-A0A1B0B421-F1
#
_entry.id   AF-A0A1B0B421-F1
#
_cell.length_a   1.000
_cell.length_b   1.000
_cell.length_c   1.000
_cell.angle_alpha   90.00
_cell.angle_beta   90.00
_cell.angle_gamma   90.00
#
_symmetry.space_group_name_H-M   'P 1'
#
loop_
_entity.id
_entity.type
_entity.pdbx_description
1 polymer ?
#
loop_
_entity_poly.entity_id
_entity_poly.type
_entity_poly.pdbx_seq_one_letter_code
_entity_poly.pdbx_strand_id
1 'polypeptide(L)'
;MKLVEIEENNDDDQAHDKENSPLAIVVVAAWSTPLKELLQSSSCNATEIRQVLDIIIFMSVYHYPNIRSYWGKYGFDHTQHTIMASTFEKIRFILHFNENANHKPIEHLNHDSVHKIRPYVEHFNKLFMSVAPFDQRFPLDEYA
;
A
#
# COMPACT_ATOMS: atom_id res chain seq x y z
N MET A 1 -21.11 11.01 69.18
CA MET A 1 -21.17 9.70 68.50
C MET A 1 -22.00 9.85 67.23
N LYS A 2 -21.34 10.12 66.09
CA LYS A 2 -21.72 9.73 64.72
C LYS A 2 -20.57 10.11 63.77
N LEU A 3 -20.28 9.20 62.84
CA LEU A 3 -19.20 9.20 61.83
C LEU A 3 -19.48 10.18 60.69
N VAL A 4 -18.43 10.70 60.05
CA VAL A 4 -18.41 11.08 58.62
C VAL A 4 -17.03 10.70 58.08
N GLU A 5 -17.03 9.80 57.09
CA GLU A 5 -15.86 9.37 56.31
C GLU A 5 -15.39 10.49 55.37
N ILE A 6 -14.08 10.59 55.18
CA ILE A 6 -13.44 11.44 54.17
C ILE A 6 -13.09 10.50 53.02
N GLU A 7 -13.82 10.59 51.91
CA GLU A 7 -13.37 10.03 50.62
C GLU A 7 -12.41 11.04 49.97
N GLU A 8 -11.19 10.60 49.72
CA GLU A 8 -10.20 11.32 48.91
C GLU A 8 -10.58 11.25 47.42
N ASN A 9 -10.51 12.41 46.78
CA ASN A 9 -10.57 12.58 45.33
C ASN A 9 -9.45 11.77 44.65
N ASN A 10 -9.80 11.00 43.62
CA ASN A 10 -8.89 10.60 42.56
C ASN A 10 -9.58 10.84 41.21
N ASP A 11 -9.48 12.08 40.72
CA ASP A 11 -9.58 12.41 39.30
C ASP A 11 -8.24 12.08 38.66
N ASP A 12 -8.08 10.85 38.17
CA ASP A 12 -7.07 10.49 37.16
C ASP A 12 -7.37 9.05 36.72
N ASP A 13 -8.07 8.89 35.59
CA ASP A 13 -7.93 7.75 34.65
C ASP A 13 -9.12 7.70 33.66
N GLN A 14 -9.09 8.54 32.63
CA GLN A 14 -9.81 8.27 31.37
C GLN A 14 -9.00 8.73 30.16
N ALA A 15 -7.95 7.97 29.83
CA ALA A 15 -7.28 8.09 28.55
C ALA A 15 -6.75 6.73 28.07
N HIS A 16 -7.60 5.70 27.98
CA HIS A 16 -7.16 4.43 27.37
C HIS A 16 -8.26 3.57 26.73
N ASP A 17 -9.33 4.16 26.13
CA ASP A 17 -10.43 3.36 25.56
C ASP A 17 -10.87 3.80 24.14
N LYS A 18 -9.96 4.34 23.31
CA LYS A 18 -10.28 4.67 21.90
C LYS A 18 -9.73 3.71 20.85
N GLU A 19 -8.81 2.82 21.23
CA GLU A 19 -8.17 1.90 20.27
C GLU A 19 -8.92 0.56 20.11
N ASN A 20 -9.73 0.18 21.09
CA ASN A 20 -10.52 -1.07 21.08
C ASN A 20 -12.02 -0.85 20.82
N SER A 21 -12.39 0.24 20.14
CA SER A 21 -13.79 0.47 19.79
C SER A 21 -14.31 -0.69 18.91
N PRO A 22 -15.43 -1.33 19.29
CA PRO A 22 -16.06 -2.38 18.48
C PRO A 22 -16.32 -1.91 17.04
N LEU A 23 -16.58 -0.61 16.84
CA LEU A 23 -16.75 -0.01 15.53
C LEU A 23 -15.46 0.01 14.72
N ALA A 24 -14.31 0.29 15.34
CA ALA A 24 -13.01 0.23 14.68
C ALA A 24 -12.65 -1.19 14.26
N ILE A 25 -12.90 -2.18 15.13
CA ILE A 25 -12.67 -3.60 14.85
C ILE A 25 -13.61 -4.08 13.72
N VAL A 26 -14.88 -3.70 13.75
CA VAL A 26 -15.85 -4.06 12.70
C VAL A 26 -15.50 -3.41 11.37
N VAL A 27 -15.03 -2.15 11.35
CA VAL A 27 -14.55 -1.50 10.14
C VAL A 27 -13.29 -2.20 9.62
N VAL A 28 -12.28 -2.47 10.46
CA VAL A 28 -11.06 -3.19 10.02
C VAL A 28 -11.40 -4.60 9.52
N ALA A 29 -12.29 -5.32 10.20
CA ALA A 29 -12.73 -6.65 9.80
C ALA A 29 -13.51 -6.62 8.48
N ALA A 30 -14.41 -5.64 8.27
CA ALA A 30 -15.20 -5.48 7.06
C ALA A 30 -14.37 -5.10 5.83
N TRP A 31 -13.19 -4.48 6.03
CA TRP A 31 -12.24 -4.20 4.95
C TRP A 31 -11.26 -5.36 4.74
N SER A 32 -11.01 -6.16 5.76
CA SER A 32 -10.13 -7.33 5.69
C SER A 32 -10.79 -8.59 5.11
N THR A 33 -12.11 -8.75 5.23
CA THR A 33 -12.84 -9.90 4.68
C THR A 33 -12.86 -9.95 3.15
N PRO A 34 -13.18 -8.86 2.41
CA PRO A 34 -13.06 -8.85 0.95
C PRO A 34 -11.62 -9.09 0.49
N LEU A 35 -10.65 -8.58 1.25
CA LEU A 35 -9.22 -8.71 0.94
C LEU A 35 -8.74 -10.16 0.95
N LYS A 36 -9.17 -10.94 1.95
CA LYS A 36 -8.79 -12.35 2.08
C LYS A 36 -9.43 -13.22 1.00
N GLU A 37 -10.68 -12.95 0.65
CA GLU A 37 -11.36 -13.65 -0.47
C GLU A 37 -10.75 -13.30 -1.84
N LEU A 38 -10.29 -12.05 -2.04
CA LEU A 38 -9.59 -11.62 -3.25
C LEU A 38 -8.21 -12.28 -3.40
N LEU A 39 -7.52 -12.56 -2.30
CA LEU A 39 -6.21 -13.23 -2.31
C LEU A 39 -6.31 -14.74 -2.55
N GLN A 40 -7.42 -15.38 -2.19
CA GLN A 40 -7.60 -16.83 -2.26
C GLN A 40 -7.73 -17.38 -3.70
N SER A 41 -8.08 -16.55 -4.69
CA SER A 41 -8.40 -17.01 -6.06
C SER A 41 -7.60 -16.38 -7.19
N SER A 42 -6.65 -15.48 -6.91
CA SER A 42 -6.06 -14.63 -7.95
C SER A 42 -4.66 -15.11 -8.36
N SER A 43 -4.59 -16.14 -9.21
CA SER A 43 -3.37 -16.36 -10.00
C SER A 43 -3.29 -15.26 -11.05
N CYS A 44 -2.45 -14.23 -10.84
CA CYS A 44 -2.24 -13.18 -11.83
C CYS A 44 -1.45 -13.73 -13.03
N ASN A 45 -1.90 -13.46 -14.25
CA ASN A 45 -1.21 -13.89 -15.46
C ASN A 45 -0.16 -12.85 -15.89
N ALA A 46 0.98 -13.30 -16.42
CA ALA A 46 2.01 -12.42 -16.98
C ALA A 46 1.47 -11.43 -18.03
N THR A 47 0.46 -11.83 -18.81
CA THR A 47 -0.21 -10.94 -19.77
C THR A 47 -0.94 -9.79 -19.06
N GLU A 48 -1.63 -10.06 -17.96
CA GLU A 48 -2.34 -9.02 -17.20
C GLU A 48 -1.36 -8.05 -16.55
N ILE A 49 -0.22 -8.55 -16.05
CA ILE A 49 0.85 -7.69 -15.52
C ILE A 49 1.36 -6.74 -16.61
N ARG A 50 1.59 -7.24 -17.83
CA ARG A 50 2.01 -6.40 -18.97
C ARG A 50 0.96 -5.34 -19.30
N GLN A 51 -0.31 -5.73 -19.39
CA GLN A 51 -1.41 -4.80 -19.63
C GLN A 51 -1.52 -3.71 -18.56
N VAL A 52 -1.31 -4.07 -17.28
CA VAL A 52 -1.27 -3.10 -16.18
C VAL A 52 -0.08 -2.14 -16.34
N LEU A 53 1.10 -2.64 -16.69
CA LEU A 53 2.28 -1.81 -16.94
C LEU A 53 2.08 -0.88 -18.13
N ASP A 54 1.50 -1.37 -19.23
CA ASP A 54 1.18 -0.58 -20.42
C ASP A 54 0.26 0.59 -20.06
N ILE A 55 -0.76 0.33 -19.23
CA ILE A 55 -1.67 1.37 -18.74
C ILE A 55 -0.96 2.34 -17.80
N ILE A 56 -0.10 1.89 -16.88
CA ILE A 56 0.67 2.79 -16.00
C ILE A 56 1.56 3.73 -16.83
N ILE A 57 2.24 3.21 -17.85
CA ILE A 57 3.04 4.01 -18.78
C ILE A 57 2.15 5.00 -19.53
N PHE A 58 0.99 4.56 -20.02
CA PHE A 58 0.04 5.45 -20.70
C PHE A 58 -0.48 6.57 -19.79
N MET A 59 -0.80 6.26 -18.53
CA MET A 59 -1.22 7.23 -17.50
C MET A 59 -0.12 8.26 -17.19
N SER A 60 1.16 7.88 -17.31
CA SER A 60 2.28 8.83 -17.15
C SER A 60 2.29 9.93 -18.21
N VAL A 61 1.72 9.66 -19.39
CA VAL A 61 1.62 10.63 -20.49
C VAL A 61 0.33 11.45 -20.38
N TYR A 62 -0.80 10.78 -20.15
CA TYR A 62 -2.12 11.43 -20.07
C TYR A 62 -2.69 11.36 -18.66
N HIS A 63 -2.49 12.43 -17.88
CA HIS A 63 -2.88 12.44 -16.47
C HIS A 63 -4.36 12.82 -16.26
N TYR A 64 -5.12 11.90 -15.67
CA TYR A 64 -6.38 12.22 -14.98
C TYR A 64 -6.18 12.35 -13.46
N PRO A 65 -6.92 13.26 -12.79
CA PRO A 65 -6.85 13.40 -11.33
C PRO A 65 -7.43 12.18 -10.58
N ASN A 66 -8.27 11.39 -11.24
CA ASN A 66 -8.85 10.17 -10.68
C ASN A 66 -8.56 8.98 -11.61
N ILE A 67 -8.02 7.91 -11.04
CA ILE A 67 -7.63 6.69 -11.77
C ILE A 67 -8.83 5.96 -12.39
N ARG A 68 -10.03 6.10 -11.81
CA ARG A 68 -11.27 5.54 -12.37
C ARG A 68 -11.76 6.31 -13.59
N SER A 69 -11.31 7.56 -13.78
CA SER A 69 -11.71 8.37 -14.94
C SER A 69 -11.22 7.79 -16.26
N TYR A 70 -10.11 7.03 -16.27
CA TYR A 70 -9.62 6.35 -17.47
C TYR A 70 -10.63 5.32 -18.02
N TRP A 71 -11.46 4.74 -17.15
CA TRP A 71 -12.55 3.83 -17.54
C TRP A 71 -13.94 4.49 -17.50
N GLY A 72 -14.01 5.81 -17.31
CA GLY A 72 -15.26 6.55 -17.24
C GLY A 72 -15.86 6.89 -18.61
N LYS A 73 -16.94 7.67 -18.60
CA LYS A 73 -17.62 8.18 -19.83
C LYS A 73 -16.68 8.92 -20.79
N TYR A 74 -15.71 9.64 -20.24
CA TYR A 74 -14.69 10.38 -20.99
C TYR A 74 -13.32 9.69 -20.95
N GLY A 75 -13.33 8.39 -20.62
CA GLY A 75 -12.14 7.56 -20.59
C GLY A 75 -11.61 7.26 -22.00
N PHE A 76 -10.54 6.48 -22.06
CA PHE A 76 -9.99 6.04 -23.33
C PHE A 76 -10.48 4.63 -23.66
N ASP A 77 -11.03 4.45 -24.85
CA ASP A 77 -11.49 3.13 -25.33
C ASP A 77 -10.38 2.09 -25.20
N HIS A 78 -9.14 2.47 -25.54
CA HIS A 78 -7.98 1.60 -25.43
C HIS A 78 -7.80 1.04 -24.01
N THR A 79 -7.94 1.88 -22.97
CA THR A 79 -7.80 1.42 -21.57
C THR A 79 -8.92 0.46 -21.16
N GLN A 80 -10.16 0.72 -21.61
CA GLN A 80 -11.32 -0.13 -21.31
C GLN A 80 -11.24 -1.49 -22.00
N HIS A 81 -10.72 -1.54 -23.24
CA HIS A 81 -10.55 -2.77 -24.00
C HIS A 81 -9.34 -3.59 -23.55
N THR A 82 -8.32 -2.96 -22.95
CA THR A 82 -7.09 -3.64 -22.54
C THR A 82 -7.30 -4.45 -21.26
N ILE A 83 -7.92 -3.85 -20.23
CA ILE A 83 -8.21 -4.52 -18.97
C ILE A 83 -9.43 -3.89 -18.30
N MET A 84 -10.18 -4.66 -17.50
CA MET A 84 -11.25 -4.10 -16.68
C MET A 84 -10.68 -3.27 -15.53
N ALA A 85 -11.34 -2.16 -15.19
CA ALA A 85 -10.95 -1.29 -14.06
C ALA A 85 -10.84 -2.06 -12.73
N SER A 86 -11.75 -3.00 -12.47
CA SER A 86 -11.73 -3.84 -11.27
C SER A 86 -10.52 -4.77 -11.22
N THR A 87 -10.12 -5.34 -12.35
CA THR A 87 -8.93 -6.19 -12.45
C THR A 87 -7.66 -5.37 -12.27
N PHE A 88 -7.58 -4.21 -12.91
CA PHE A 88 -6.45 -3.29 -12.75
C PHE A 88 -6.23 -2.91 -11.27
N GLU A 89 -7.30 -2.54 -10.56
CA GLU A 89 -7.20 -2.20 -9.13
C GLU A 89 -6.84 -3.39 -8.25
N LYS A 90 -7.41 -4.56 -8.52
CA LYS A 90 -7.04 -5.80 -7.81
C LYS A 90 -5.56 -6.09 -7.96
N ILE A 91 -5.04 -6.09 -9.19
CA ILE A 91 -3.63 -6.35 -9.46
C ILE A 91 -2.77 -5.30 -8.77
N ARG A 92 -3.09 -4.01 -8.91
CA ARG A 92 -2.36 -2.92 -8.25
C ARG A 92 -2.31 -3.08 -6.73
N PHE A 93 -3.38 -3.59 -6.13
CA PHE A 93 -3.46 -3.80 -4.70
C PHE A 93 -2.63 -5.00 -4.21
N ILE A 94 -2.67 -6.12 -4.93
CA ILE A 94 -1.99 -7.36 -4.53
C ILE A 94 -0.54 -7.47 -5.03
N LEU A 95 -0.09 -6.53 -5.87
CA LEU A 95 1.24 -6.58 -6.47
C LEU A 95 2.32 -6.50 -5.38
N HIS A 96 2.97 -7.63 -5.15
CA HIS A 96 4.06 -7.79 -4.20
C HIS A 96 5.20 -8.53 -4.91
N PHE A 97 6.41 -8.03 -4.72
CA PHE A 97 7.59 -8.56 -5.40
C PHE A 97 8.51 -9.38 -4.49
N ASN A 98 8.10 -9.51 -3.23
CA ASN A 98 8.81 -10.28 -2.22
C ASN A 98 7.80 -11.10 -1.41
N GLU A 99 8.25 -12.21 -0.84
CA GLU A 99 7.43 -13.08 -0.04
C GLU A 99 7.08 -12.44 1.31
N ASN A 100 5.78 -12.41 1.64
CA ASN A 100 5.29 -11.90 2.91
C ASN A 100 5.76 -12.74 4.11
N ALA A 101 6.08 -14.02 3.90
CA ALA A 101 6.61 -14.90 4.96
C ALA A 101 7.95 -14.40 5.53
N ASN A 102 8.72 -13.66 4.72
CA ASN A 102 10.02 -13.11 5.11
C ASN A 102 9.91 -11.71 5.71
N HIS A 103 8.72 -11.10 5.70
CA HIS A 103 8.50 -9.75 6.24
C HIS A 103 8.47 -9.80 7.76
N LYS A 104 9.47 -9.19 8.39
CA LYS A 104 9.60 -9.15 9.85
C LYS A 104 8.63 -8.14 10.47
N PRO A 105 8.12 -8.39 11.70
CA PRO A 105 7.25 -7.44 12.38
C PRO A 105 8.00 -6.15 12.75
N ILE A 106 7.26 -5.06 12.99
CA ILE A 106 7.79 -3.70 13.21
C ILE A 106 8.81 -3.65 14.36
N GLU A 107 8.59 -4.44 15.41
CA GLU A 107 9.46 -4.47 16.59
C GLU A 107 10.79 -5.21 16.37
N HIS A 108 10.93 -5.91 15.25
CA HIS A 108 12.15 -6.65 14.96
C HIS A 108 13.25 -5.71 14.46
N LEU A 109 14.49 -5.85 14.97
CA LEU A 109 15.62 -4.99 14.58
C LEU A 109 15.85 -4.93 13.06
N ASN A 110 15.64 -6.06 12.38
CA ASN A 110 15.74 -6.19 10.92
C ASN A 110 14.41 -5.95 10.19
N HIS A 111 13.49 -5.18 10.76
CA HIS A 111 12.27 -4.79 10.07
C HIS A 111 12.61 -3.87 8.91
N ASP A 112 12.11 -4.22 7.73
CA ASP A 112 12.25 -3.42 6.52
C ASP A 112 10.87 -2.94 6.06
N SER A 113 10.61 -1.65 6.22
CA SER A 113 9.34 -1.02 5.84
C SER A 113 9.05 -1.11 4.34
N VAL A 114 10.08 -1.29 3.49
CA VAL A 114 9.94 -1.41 2.03
C VAL A 114 10.22 -2.84 1.52
N HIS A 115 10.14 -3.85 2.40
CA HIS A 115 10.41 -5.27 2.09
C HIS A 115 9.71 -5.76 0.82
N LYS A 116 8.45 -5.35 0.61
CA LYS A 116 7.60 -5.78 -0.52
C LYS A 116 8.13 -5.35 -1.89
N ILE A 117 8.92 -4.27 -1.96
CA ILE A 117 9.50 -3.73 -3.20
C ILE A 117 11.03 -3.88 -3.25
N ARG A 118 11.66 -4.32 -2.15
CA ARG A 118 13.11 -4.43 -1.99
C ARG A 118 13.84 -5.08 -3.17
N PRO A 119 13.36 -6.21 -3.75
CA PRO A 119 14.04 -6.84 -4.89
C PRO A 119 14.20 -5.92 -6.10
N TYR A 120 13.20 -5.07 -6.38
CA TYR A 120 13.27 -4.10 -7.48
C TYR A 120 14.18 -2.94 -7.14
N VAL A 121 14.12 -2.41 -5.92
CA VAL A 121 15.01 -1.32 -5.48
C VAL A 121 16.47 -1.74 -5.63
N GLU A 122 16.82 -2.96 -5.19
CA GLU A 122 18.17 -3.49 -5.34
C GLU A 122 18.56 -3.71 -6.80
N HIS A 123 17.64 -4.23 -7.61
CA HIS A 123 17.88 -4.44 -9.03
C HIS A 123 18.14 -3.12 -9.76
N PHE A 124 17.29 -2.11 -9.55
CA PHE A 124 17.44 -0.80 -10.16
C PHE A 124 18.70 -0.08 -9.67
N ASN A 125 19.02 -0.14 -8.37
CA ASN A 125 20.27 0.42 -7.86
C ASN A 125 21.50 -0.21 -8.53
N LYS A 126 21.52 -1.54 -8.67
CA LYS A 126 22.60 -2.24 -9.39
C LYS A 126 22.67 -1.83 -10.86
N LEU A 127 21.53 -1.75 -11.54
CA LEU A 127 21.47 -1.32 -12.93
C LEU A 127 21.97 0.11 -13.11
N PHE A 128 21.48 1.07 -12.32
CA PHE A 128 21.88 2.46 -12.42
C PHE A 128 23.36 2.65 -12.11
N MET A 129 23.90 1.94 -11.11
CA MET A 129 25.34 1.94 -10.86
C MET A 129 26.15 1.31 -12.00
N SER A 130 25.59 0.37 -12.76
CA SER A 130 26.30 -0.23 -13.90
C SER A 130 26.32 0.66 -15.16
N VAL A 131 25.31 1.52 -15.34
CA VAL A 131 25.12 2.33 -16.56
C VAL A 131 25.59 3.77 -16.38
N ALA A 132 25.57 4.31 -15.16
CA ALA A 132 25.91 5.71 -14.92
C ALA A 132 27.42 5.98 -15.14
N PRO A 133 27.79 7.01 -15.93
CA PRO A 133 29.17 7.47 -15.99
C PRO A 133 29.54 8.14 -14.67
N PHE A 134 30.49 7.55 -13.95
CA PHE A 134 30.91 7.98 -12.61
C PHE A 134 31.69 9.31 -12.57
N ASP A 135 32.05 9.87 -13.72
CA ASP A 135 32.84 11.12 -13.81
C ASP A 135 32.01 12.39 -13.64
N GLN A 136 30.69 12.29 -13.44
CA GLN A 136 29.81 13.44 -13.19
C GLN A 136 29.49 13.60 -11.70
N ARG A 137 29.57 14.84 -11.22
CA ARG A 137 29.03 15.22 -9.90
C ARG A 137 27.51 15.19 -9.98
N PHE A 138 26.89 14.28 -9.24
CA PHE A 138 25.43 14.24 -9.11
C PHE A 138 25.00 15.16 -7.96
N PRO A 139 24.03 16.08 -8.19
CA PRO A 139 23.42 16.81 -7.10
C PRO A 139 22.69 15.80 -6.21
N LEU A 140 23.01 15.80 -4.92
CA LEU A 140 22.25 15.09 -3.91
C LEU A 140 21.16 16.04 -3.44
N ASP A 141 19.89 15.69 -3.68
CA ASP A 141 18.74 16.46 -3.22
C ASP A 141 17.70 15.51 -2.64
N GLU A 142 16.94 15.98 -1.65
CA GLU A 142 15.84 15.22 -1.07
C GLU A 142 14.55 15.50 -1.86
N TYR A 143 14.03 14.49 -2.53
CA TYR A 143 12.70 14.57 -3.15
C TYR A 143 11.68 14.02 -2.14
N ALA A 144 10.84 14.90 -1.61
CA ALA A 144 9.74 14.60 -0.68
C ALA A 144 8.42 14.38 -1.42
#